data_AF-A0A925BL86-F1
#
_entry.id   AF-A0A925BL86-F1
#
_cell.length_a   1.000
_cell.length_b   1.000
_cell.length_c   1.000
_cell.angle_alpha   90.00
_cell.angle_beta   90.00
_cell.angle_gamma   90.00
#
_symmetry.space_group_name_H-M   'P 1'
#
loop_
_entity.id
_entity.type
_entity.pdbx_description
1 polymer ?
#
loop_
_entity_poly.entity_id
_entity_poly.type
_entity_poly.pdbx_seq_one_letter_code
_entity_poly.pdbx_strand_id
1 'polypeptide(L)'
;MNYMNYVSCLGLTLSVIGLLGVGASGPGYRLGCWGYKTGVSLVKYSGFISLAAVVVCLVGFALWYWEVASEGKTQALIGLVIGGCVLGLTLKWKHNLDSVPYIHDITTDTEHPPLFVAVLPLRAGSENPAEYGGPELARQQREAYPDLKPGMV
;
A
#
# COMPACT_ATOMS: atom_id res chain seq x y z
N MET A 1 -1.44 35.97 24.19
CA MET A 1 -0.18 35.46 23.61
C MET A 1 -0.54 34.21 22.84
N ASN A 2 -0.53 34.25 21.50
CA ASN A 2 -0.97 33.10 20.71
C ASN A 2 0.11 32.02 20.77
N TYR A 3 -0.23 30.86 21.34
CA TYR A 3 0.67 29.71 21.33
C TYR A 3 0.44 28.92 20.04
N MET A 4 1.48 28.91 19.19
CA MET A 4 1.50 28.13 17.96
C MET A 4 1.40 26.64 18.30
N ASN A 5 0.44 25.95 17.69
CA ASN A 5 0.25 24.52 17.89
C ASN A 5 1.20 23.72 17.00
N TYR A 6 2.44 23.54 17.47
CA TYR A 6 3.46 22.75 16.79
C TYR A 6 3.05 21.29 16.55
N VAL A 7 2.13 20.77 17.37
CA VAL A 7 1.59 19.41 17.22
C VAL A 7 0.77 19.30 15.92
N SER A 8 -0.10 20.27 15.64
CA SER A 8 -0.86 20.31 14.38
C SER A 8 0.04 20.44 13.15
N CYS A 9 1.09 21.26 13.23
CA CYS A 9 2.07 21.39 12.15
C CYS A 9 2.83 20.08 11.91
N LEU A 10 3.27 19.41 12.99
CA LEU A 10 3.92 18.11 12.92
C LEU A 10 3.01 17.06 12.25
N GLY A 11 1.75 16.99 12.66
CA GLY A 11 0.78 16.07 12.08
C GLY A 11 0.55 16.33 10.58
N LEU A 12 0.46 17.60 10.17
CA LEU A 12 0.37 17.96 8.76
C LEU A 12 1.63 17.54 7.98
N THR A 13 2.83 17.79 8.52
CA THR A 13 4.09 17.37 7.88
C THR A 13 4.14 15.86 7.70
N LEU A 14 3.79 15.08 8.73
CA LEU A 14 3.72 13.62 8.63
C LEU A 14 2.70 13.17 7.56
N SER A 15 1.55 13.84 7.50
CA SER A 15 0.52 13.54 6.49
C SER A 15 1.04 13.73 5.06
N VAL A 16 1.77 14.84 4.82
CA VAL A 16 2.40 15.13 3.54
C VAL A 16 3.50 14.13 3.21
N ILE A 17 4.33 13.72 4.18
CA ILE A 17 5.35 12.68 3.99
C ILE A 17 4.68 11.35 3.59
N GLY A 18 3.61 10.95 4.28
CA GLY A 18 2.84 9.75 3.93
C GLY A 18 2.30 9.80 2.50
N LEU A 19 1.71 10.94 2.12
CA LEU A 19 1.20 11.19 0.76
C LEU A 19 2.30 11.11 -0.30
N LEU A 20 3.45 11.74 -0.06
CA LEU A 20 4.59 11.70 -0.98
C LEU A 20 5.16 10.28 -1.10
N GLY A 21 5.24 9.53 0.00
CA GLY A 21 5.72 8.14 -0.03
C GLY A 21 4.84 7.23 -0.88
N VAL A 22 3.51 7.31 -0.74
CA VAL A 22 2.59 6.49 -1.55
C VAL A 22 2.57 6.98 -3.00
N GLY A 23 2.62 8.30 -3.21
CA GLY A 23 2.66 8.91 -4.54
C GLY A 23 3.93 8.58 -5.30
N ALA A 24 5.07 8.47 -4.62
CA ALA A 24 6.33 8.12 -5.26
C ALA A 24 6.45 6.62 -5.55
N SER A 25 5.82 5.74 -4.75
CA SER A 25 6.00 4.27 -4.78
C SER A 25 6.10 3.66 -6.19
N GLY A 26 5.01 3.72 -6.97
CA GLY A 26 4.91 3.19 -8.33
C GLY A 26 5.70 4.00 -9.37
N PRO A 27 5.56 5.34 -9.42
CA PRO A 27 6.33 6.18 -10.35
C PRO A 27 7.84 6.01 -10.21
N GLY A 28 8.37 5.94 -8.98
CA GLY A 28 9.81 5.75 -8.76
C GLY A 28 10.31 4.38 -9.22
N TYR A 29 9.49 3.34 -9.17
CA TYR A 29 9.82 2.05 -9.79
C TYR A 29 9.85 2.16 -11.32
N ARG A 30 8.85 2.82 -11.92
CA ARG A 30 8.76 3.00 -13.38
C ARG A 30 9.90 3.84 -13.94
N LEU A 31 10.37 4.83 -13.18
CA LEU A 31 11.48 5.70 -13.57
C LEU A 31 12.86 5.08 -13.23
N GLY A 32 12.90 3.90 -12.62
CA GLY A 32 14.16 3.24 -12.25
C GLY A 32 14.87 3.84 -11.03
N CYS A 33 14.20 4.69 -10.24
CA CYS A 33 14.77 5.26 -9.01
C CYS A 33 14.95 4.22 -7.91
N TRP A 34 14.12 3.16 -7.91
CA TRP A 34 14.23 2.05 -6.97
C TRP A 34 13.60 0.76 -7.50
N GLY A 35 13.97 -0.38 -6.90
CA GLY A 35 13.38 -1.69 -7.20
C GLY A 35 11.95 -1.86 -6.68
N TYR A 36 11.25 -2.90 -7.16
CA TYR A 36 9.84 -3.14 -6.84
C TYR A 36 9.59 -3.31 -5.33
N LYS A 37 10.47 -4.03 -4.62
CA LYS A 37 10.37 -4.27 -3.18
C LYS A 37 10.36 -2.97 -2.39
N THR A 38 11.19 -2.02 -2.80
CA THR A 38 11.25 -0.67 -2.22
C THR A 38 9.95 0.08 -2.47
N GLY A 39 9.43 0.04 -3.70
CA GLY A 39 8.13 0.62 -4.04
C GLY A 39 6.98 0.08 -3.17
N VAL A 40 6.89 -1.25 -3.02
CA VAL A 40 5.89 -1.90 -2.16
C VAL A 40 6.10 -1.51 -0.68
N SER A 41 7.35 -1.46 -0.22
CA SER A 41 7.66 -1.05 1.17
C SER A 41 7.29 0.40 1.45
N LEU A 42 7.43 1.31 0.49
CA LEU A 42 7.00 2.70 0.62
C LEU A 42 5.51 2.81 0.90
N VAL A 43 4.67 2.01 0.22
CA VAL A 43 3.22 1.96 0.50
C VAL A 43 2.94 1.58 1.95
N LYS A 44 3.63 0.54 2.45
CA LYS A 44 3.51 0.08 3.85
C LYS A 44 3.92 1.17 4.84
N TYR A 45 5.08 1.81 4.64
CA TYR A 45 5.57 2.86 5.54
C TYR A 45 4.71 4.12 5.49
N SER A 46 4.22 4.49 4.30
CA SER A 46 3.24 5.57 4.17
C SER A 46 1.98 5.34 4.99
N GLY A 47 1.47 4.10 5.04
CA GLY A 47 0.35 3.74 5.91
C GLY A 47 0.65 3.99 7.39
N PHE A 48 1.81 3.55 7.90
CA PHE A 48 2.20 3.78 9.30
C PHE A 48 2.44 5.27 9.61
N ILE A 49 3.09 6.00 8.70
CA ILE A 49 3.33 7.44 8.85
C ILE A 49 1.99 8.19 8.86
N SER A 50 1.06 7.83 7.99
CA SER A 50 -0.28 8.44 7.94
C SER A 50 -1.12 8.09 9.17
N LEU A 51 -0.98 6.88 9.74
CA LEU A 51 -1.59 6.54 11.03
C LEU A 51 -1.06 7.46 12.14
N ALA A 52 0.27 7.60 12.24
CA ALA A 52 0.87 8.53 13.20
C ALA A 52 0.40 9.97 12.97
N ALA A 53 0.31 10.39 11.71
CA ALA A 53 -0.16 11.71 11.33
C ALA A 53 -1.60 11.97 11.79
N VAL A 54 -2.52 11.01 11.60
CA VAL A 54 -3.91 11.11 12.07
C VAL A 54 -3.95 11.25 13.58
N VAL A 55 -3.21 10.42 14.33
CA VAL A 55 -3.16 10.51 15.80
C VAL A 55 -2.63 11.88 16.24
N VAL A 56 -1.52 12.34 15.66
CA VAL A 56 -0.92 13.64 15.99
C VAL A 56 -1.87 14.79 15.65
N CYS A 57 -2.57 14.75 14.51
CA CYS A 57 -3.55 15.77 14.15
C CYS A 57 -4.78 15.75 15.06
N LEU A 58 -5.23 14.58 15.54
CA LEU A 58 -6.31 14.49 16.54
C LEU A 58 -5.88 15.16 17.86
N VAL A 59 -4.66 14.91 18.32
CA VAL A 59 -4.09 15.59 19.49
C VAL A 59 -4.00 17.10 19.26
N GLY A 60 -3.46 17.52 18.11
CA GLY A 60 -3.39 18.93 17.72
C GLY A 60 -4.77 19.60 17.69
N PHE A 61 -5.79 18.92 17.17
CA PHE A 61 -7.17 19.40 17.17
C PHE A 61 -7.74 19.50 18.59
N ALA A 62 -7.49 18.52 19.46
CA ALA A 62 -7.94 18.54 20.86
C ALA A 62 -7.31 19.69 21.66
N LEU A 63 -6.00 19.95 21.48
CA LEU A 63 -5.31 21.07 22.12
C LEU A 63 -5.90 22.43 21.69
N TRP A 64 -6.31 22.55 20.43
CA TRP A 64 -7.04 23.72 19.95
C TRP A 64 -8.45 23.80 20.56
N TYR A 65 -9.17 22.68 20.59
CA TYR A 65 -10.55 22.62 21.10
C TYR A 65 -10.66 22.95 22.60
N TRP A 66 -9.67 22.55 23.40
CA TRP A 66 -9.60 22.88 24.83
C TRP A 66 -8.92 24.22 25.13
N GLU A 67 -8.72 25.07 24.11
CA GLU A 67 -8.13 26.40 24.24
C GLU A 67 -6.70 26.40 24.86
N VAL A 68 -6.01 25.27 24.84
CA VAL A 68 -4.60 25.13 25.27
C VAL A 68 -3.66 25.81 24.25
N ALA A 69 -4.03 25.77 22.98
CA ALA A 69 -3.36 26.50 21.90
C ALA A 69 -4.38 27.27 21.07
N SER A 70 -4.11 28.55 20.76
CA SER A 70 -5.06 29.41 20.06
C SER A 70 -5.05 29.26 18.54
N GLU A 71 -4.04 28.59 17.98
CA GLU A 71 -3.83 28.41 16.54
C GLU A 71 -3.70 26.91 16.18
N GLY A 72 -3.67 26.57 14.88
CA GLY A 72 -3.38 25.20 14.41
C GLY A 72 -4.58 24.34 14.01
N LYS A 73 -5.81 24.85 14.12
CA LYS A 73 -7.04 24.14 13.70
C LYS A 73 -6.96 23.71 12.23
N THR A 74 -6.62 24.65 11.35
CA THR A 74 -6.59 24.42 9.90
C THR A 74 -5.57 23.34 9.53
N GLN A 75 -4.38 23.40 10.13
CA GLN A 75 -3.32 22.41 9.92
C GLN A 75 -3.75 21.02 10.39
N ALA A 76 -4.38 20.94 11.57
CA ALA A 76 -4.93 19.68 12.07
C ALA A 76 -6.00 19.10 11.13
N LEU A 77 -6.94 19.94 10.65
CA LEU A 77 -8.00 19.49 9.74
C LEU A 77 -7.46 19.04 8.37
N ILE A 78 -6.54 19.81 7.77
CA ILE A 78 -5.90 19.42 6.50
C ILE A 78 -5.10 18.13 6.68
N GLY A 79 -4.33 18.02 7.77
CA GLY A 79 -3.57 16.82 8.08
C GLY A 79 -4.47 15.60 8.29
N LEU A 80 -5.61 15.75 8.99
CA LEU A 80 -6.59 14.66 9.14
C LEU A 80 -7.16 14.19 7.80
N VAL A 81 -7.47 15.10 6.88
CA VAL A 81 -7.99 14.74 5.56
C VAL A 81 -6.91 14.00 4.75
N ILE A 82 -5.70 14.56 4.65
CA ILE A 82 -4.60 13.94 3.88
C ILE A 82 -4.20 12.59 4.49
N GLY A 83 -3.87 12.59 5.79
CA GLY A 83 -3.47 11.40 6.54
C GLY A 83 -4.57 10.34 6.53
N GLY A 84 -5.83 10.75 6.72
CA GLY A 84 -6.99 9.86 6.68
C GLY A 84 -7.20 9.20 5.31
N CYS A 85 -7.07 9.96 4.21
CA CYS A 85 -7.17 9.41 2.86
C CYS A 85 -6.07 8.38 2.58
N VAL A 86 -4.80 8.70 2.91
CA VAL A 86 -3.68 7.78 2.69
C VAL A 86 -3.79 6.54 3.58
N LEU A 87 -4.17 6.72 4.84
CA LEU A 87 -4.41 5.61 5.76
C LEU A 87 -5.56 4.72 5.27
N GLY A 88 -6.69 5.31 4.86
CA GLY A 88 -7.84 4.58 4.33
C GLY A 88 -7.49 3.79 3.06
N LEU A 89 -6.71 4.39 2.14
CA LEU A 89 -6.23 3.72 0.94
C LEU A 89 -5.32 2.52 1.29
N THR A 90 -4.34 2.71 2.16
CA THR A 90 -3.40 1.65 2.54
C THR A 90 -4.06 0.53 3.33
N LEU A 91 -5.02 0.84 4.21
CA LEU A 91 -5.84 -0.15 4.91
C LEU A 91 -6.74 -0.93 3.93
N LYS A 92 -7.35 -0.26 2.96
CA LYS A 92 -8.14 -0.92 1.91
C LYS A 92 -7.28 -1.91 1.12
N TRP A 93 -6.08 -1.50 0.69
CA TRP A 93 -5.16 -2.40 0.00
C TRP A 93 -4.69 -3.57 0.87
N LYS A 94 -4.40 -3.31 2.15
CA LYS A 94 -4.07 -4.38 3.10
C LYS A 94 -5.23 -5.37 3.26
N HIS A 95 -6.44 -4.87 3.44
CA HIS A 95 -7.64 -5.71 3.57
C HIS A 95 -7.85 -6.59 2.34
N ASN A 96 -7.73 -6.02 1.13
CA ASN A 96 -7.83 -6.79 -0.10
C ASN A 96 -6.74 -7.87 -0.20
N LEU A 97 -5.51 -7.55 0.21
CA LEU A 97 -4.40 -8.50 0.21
C LEU A 97 -4.62 -9.65 1.21
N ASP A 98 -5.13 -9.33 2.40
CA ASP A 98 -5.43 -10.33 3.44
C ASP A 98 -6.68 -11.18 3.10
N SER A 99 -7.53 -10.72 2.17
CA SER A 99 -8.77 -11.40 1.77
C SER A 99 -8.57 -12.58 0.81
N VAL A 100 -7.36 -12.73 0.26
CA VAL A 100 -6.98 -13.78 -0.69
C VAL A 100 -5.66 -14.44 -0.26
N PRO A 101 -5.39 -15.69 -0.64
CA PRO A 101 -4.11 -16.33 -0.38
C PRO A 101 -2.97 -15.58 -1.07
N TYR A 102 -1.80 -15.57 -0.43
CA TYR A 102 -0.58 -14.95 -0.95
C TYR A 102 0.07 -15.84 -2.03
N ILE A 103 -0.62 -16.00 -3.16
CA ILE A 103 -0.11 -16.67 -4.36
C ILE A 103 0.40 -15.64 -5.37
N HIS A 104 1.47 -15.98 -6.08
CA HIS A 104 2.12 -15.10 -7.05
C HIS A 104 2.03 -15.63 -8.49
N ASP A 105 1.35 -16.76 -8.67
CA ASP A 105 1.16 -17.42 -9.96
C ASP A 105 -0.31 -17.82 -10.10
N ILE A 106 -0.88 -17.56 -11.27
CA ILE A 106 -2.29 -17.77 -11.60
C ILE A 106 -2.38 -18.15 -13.07
N THR A 107 -3.04 -19.27 -13.37
CA THR A 107 -3.28 -19.77 -14.74
C THR A 107 -4.75 -20.13 -14.93
N THR A 108 -5.26 -20.06 -16.16
CA THR A 108 -6.62 -20.50 -16.47
C THR A 108 -6.75 -22.02 -16.52
N ASP A 109 -5.69 -22.73 -16.91
CA ASP A 109 -5.59 -24.19 -16.86
C ASP A 109 -4.53 -24.60 -15.84
N THR A 110 -4.95 -25.14 -14.69
CA THR A 110 -4.05 -25.58 -13.62
C THR A 110 -3.56 -27.02 -13.81
N GLU A 111 -4.20 -27.81 -14.68
CA GLU A 111 -3.81 -29.20 -14.97
C GLU A 111 -2.75 -29.24 -16.07
N HIS A 112 -2.91 -28.39 -17.09
CA HIS A 112 -1.97 -28.21 -18.20
C HIS A 112 -1.59 -26.74 -18.35
N PRO A 113 -0.85 -26.15 -17.38
CA PRO A 113 -0.48 -24.75 -17.42
C PRO A 113 0.31 -24.40 -18.69
N PRO A 114 -0.02 -23.28 -19.37
CA PRO A 114 0.75 -22.83 -20.54
C PRO A 114 2.22 -22.63 -20.20
N LEU A 115 3.11 -23.13 -21.06
CA LEU A 115 4.55 -23.00 -20.85
C LEU A 115 5.09 -21.66 -21.34
N PHE A 116 5.92 -21.03 -20.52
CA PHE A 116 6.76 -19.91 -20.94
C PHE A 116 7.89 -20.42 -21.83
N VAL A 117 8.05 -19.85 -23.04
CA VAL A 117 9.12 -20.24 -23.98
C VAL A 117 10.18 -19.15 -24.11
N ALA A 118 9.79 -17.97 -24.62
CA ALA A 118 10.74 -16.91 -24.98
C ALA A 118 11.32 -16.15 -23.76
N VAL A 119 10.60 -16.10 -22.64
CA VAL A 119 10.97 -15.27 -21.48
C VAL A 119 11.89 -15.99 -20.49
N LEU A 120 12.07 -17.31 -20.61
CA LEU A 120 12.88 -18.11 -19.67
C LEU A 120 14.33 -17.61 -19.53
N PRO A 121 15.07 -17.29 -20.62
CA PRO A 121 16.44 -16.79 -20.48
C PRO A 121 16.54 -15.48 -19.70
N LEU A 122 15.52 -14.62 -19.79
CA LEU A 122 15.44 -13.35 -19.07
C LEU A 122 15.08 -13.51 -17.58
N ARG A 123 14.55 -14.68 -17.21
CA ARG A 123 14.13 -15.01 -15.83
C ARG A 123 15.10 -15.92 -15.10
N ALA A 124 16.22 -16.28 -15.71
CA ALA A 124 17.24 -17.09 -15.08
C ALA A 124 17.69 -16.46 -13.75
N GLY A 125 17.56 -17.20 -12.65
CA GLY A 125 17.92 -16.73 -11.30
C GLY A 125 16.91 -15.76 -10.65
N SER A 126 15.70 -15.60 -11.22
CA SER A 126 14.65 -14.80 -10.58
C SER A 126 14.12 -15.48 -9.31
N GLU A 127 13.66 -14.67 -8.35
CA GLU A 127 13.17 -15.16 -7.04
C GLU A 127 11.94 -16.05 -7.15
N ASN A 128 11.08 -15.79 -8.15
CA ASN A 128 9.88 -16.58 -8.41
C ASN A 128 10.12 -17.44 -9.66
N PRO A 129 10.05 -18.78 -9.55
CA PRO A 129 10.25 -19.69 -10.68
C PRO A 129 9.22 -19.46 -11.79
N ALA A 130 9.51 -19.97 -12.98
CA ALA A 130 8.59 -19.91 -14.12
C ALA A 130 7.65 -21.13 -14.18
N GLU A 131 8.00 -22.21 -13.49
CA GLU A 131 7.17 -23.38 -13.32
C GLU A 131 5.99 -23.10 -12.39
N TYR A 132 4.81 -23.59 -12.79
CA TYR A 132 3.60 -23.44 -11.98
C TYR A 132 3.74 -24.13 -10.62
N GLY A 133 3.25 -23.48 -9.55
CA GLY A 133 3.42 -23.92 -8.16
C GLY A 133 2.69 -25.21 -7.75
N GLY A 134 2.13 -25.95 -8.69
CA GLY A 134 1.59 -27.30 -8.49
C GLY A 134 0.24 -27.37 -7.78
N PRO A 135 -0.16 -28.57 -7.29
CA PRO A 135 -1.52 -28.84 -6.83
C PRO A 135 -2.01 -28.00 -5.64
N GLU A 136 -1.12 -27.66 -4.70
CA GLU A 136 -1.48 -26.86 -3.53
C GLU A 136 -1.76 -25.39 -3.91
N LEU A 137 -0.92 -24.81 -4.78
CA LEU A 137 -1.19 -23.47 -5.33
C LEU A 137 -2.48 -23.49 -6.17
N ALA A 138 -2.72 -24.53 -6.96
CA ALA A 138 -3.97 -24.70 -7.71
C ALA A 138 -5.21 -24.76 -6.80
N ARG A 139 -5.08 -25.43 -5.64
CA ARG A 139 -6.16 -25.48 -4.63
C ARG A 139 -6.47 -24.09 -4.08
N GLN A 140 -5.45 -23.34 -3.69
CA GLN A 140 -5.59 -21.96 -3.19
C GLN A 140 -6.17 -21.04 -4.27
N GLN A 141 -5.73 -21.17 -5.52
CA GLN A 141 -6.24 -20.38 -6.63
C GLN A 141 -7.72 -20.66 -6.90
N ARG A 142 -8.15 -21.92 -6.91
CA ARG A 142 -9.57 -22.28 -7.13
C ARG A 142 -10.49 -21.75 -6.01
N GLU A 143 -9.99 -21.72 -4.78
CA GLU A 143 -10.73 -21.19 -3.62
C GLU A 143 -10.92 -19.66 -3.73
N ALA A 144 -9.88 -18.95 -4.13
CA ALA A 144 -9.88 -17.48 -4.20
C ALA A 144 -10.44 -16.91 -5.51
N TYR A 145 -10.36 -17.67 -6.60
CA TYR A 145 -10.72 -17.24 -7.95
C TYR A 145 -11.60 -18.29 -8.66
N PRO A 146 -12.79 -18.60 -8.13
CA PRO A 146 -13.66 -19.67 -8.67
C PRO A 146 -14.17 -19.39 -10.09
N ASP A 147 -14.15 -18.13 -10.51
CA ASP A 147 -14.61 -17.71 -11.84
C ASP A 147 -13.54 -17.90 -12.93
N LEU A 148 -12.28 -18.14 -12.56
CA LEU A 148 -11.22 -18.44 -13.54
C LEU A 148 -11.41 -19.84 -14.11
N LYS A 149 -11.60 -19.90 -15.43
CA LYS A 149 -11.75 -21.15 -16.19
C LYS A 149 -10.83 -21.13 -17.40
N PRO A 150 -10.41 -22.30 -17.92
CA PRO A 150 -9.76 -22.38 -19.21
C PRO A 150 -10.58 -21.63 -20.26
N GLY A 151 -9.92 -20.79 -21.06
CA GLY A 151 -10.57 -20.19 -22.22
C GLY A 151 -11.00 -21.30 -23.18
N MET A 152 -12.18 -21.18 -23.77
CA MET A 152 -12.53 -22.04 -24.90
C MET A 152 -11.52 -21.78 -26.03
N VAL A 153 -10.74 -22.80 -26.37
CA VAL A 153 -9.88 -22.85 -27.56
C VAL A 153 -10.64 -23.50 -28.71
#